data_AF-A0A1W7R6T2-F1
#
_entry.id   AF-A0A1W7R6T2-F1
#
_cell.length_a   1.000
_cell.length_b   1.000
_cell.length_c   1.000
_cell.angle_alpha   90.00
_cell.angle_beta   90.00
_cell.angle_gamma   90.00
#
_symmetry.space_group_name_H-M   'P 1'
#
loop_
_entity.id
_entity.type
_entity.pdbx_description
1 polymer ?
#
loop_
_entity_poly.entity_id
_entity_poly.type
_entity_poly.pdbx_seq_one_letter_code
_entity_poly.pdbx_strand_id
1 'polypeptide(L)'
;IPLELALQLGNISSSDDVFNQGLVEEDSIDHRIFSNGYGERSGGEVPKPAGCNTQATIVSLRPENNTDPRLIYSPACTRVERCSGCCVSKRLSCQPTSTRLRTFSVNVLEYVSGTKTRFKNRDLAVIEEHVGCACQCRVKEEHCNVFQKYNARNCRCECNNLDDRSKCLQHSDIKQWNPETCVCECLDPTDCTSGSYYDHNFCKCLQNNFYIIH
;
A
#
# COMPACT_ATOMS: atom_id res chain seq x y z
N ILE A 1 16.40 -0.64 8.16
CA ILE A 1 16.24 -2.12 8.31
C ILE A 1 16.37 -2.74 6.92
N PRO A 2 17.37 -3.61 6.68
CA PRO A 2 17.46 -4.42 5.47
C PRO A 2 16.17 -5.19 5.21
N LEU A 3 15.82 -5.44 3.94
CA LEU A 3 14.58 -6.15 3.61
C LEU A 3 14.53 -7.55 4.21
N GLU A 4 15.65 -8.27 4.17
CA GLU A 4 15.77 -9.62 4.72
C GLU A 4 15.41 -9.66 6.21
N LEU A 5 16.00 -8.77 7.00
CA LEU A 5 15.71 -8.64 8.43
C LEU A 5 14.23 -8.29 8.68
N ALA A 6 13.63 -7.44 7.84
CA ALA A 6 12.21 -7.10 7.95
C ALA A 6 11.28 -8.29 7.63
N LEU A 7 11.68 -9.17 6.72
CA LEU A 7 10.94 -10.40 6.40
C LEU A 7 11.06 -11.44 7.53
N GLN A 8 12.26 -11.62 8.09
CA GLN A 8 12.51 -12.50 9.23
C GLN A 8 11.67 -12.08 10.46
N LEU A 9 11.75 -10.80 10.84
CA LEU A 9 10.95 -10.28 11.95
C LEU A 9 9.43 -10.36 11.70
N GLY A 10 9.00 -10.36 10.43
CA GLY A 10 7.59 -10.50 10.06
C GLY A 10 7.02 -11.91 10.21
N ASN A 11 7.87 -12.93 10.36
CA ASN A 11 7.47 -14.33 10.48
C ASN A 11 7.45 -14.82 11.94
N ILE A 12 7.58 -13.89 12.89
CA ILE A 12 7.59 -14.19 14.32
C ILE A 12 6.18 -14.49 14.84
N SER A 13 6.08 -15.51 15.70
CA SER A 13 4.81 -16.02 16.24
C SER A 13 4.53 -15.57 17.68
N SER A 14 5.58 -15.22 18.42
CA SER A 14 5.53 -14.70 19.79
C SER A 14 6.41 -13.46 19.93
N SER A 15 5.98 -12.52 20.78
CA SER A 15 6.77 -11.33 21.10
C SER A 15 8.18 -11.65 21.62
N ASP A 16 8.37 -12.82 22.22
CA ASP A 16 9.66 -13.28 22.75
C ASP A 16 10.56 -13.92 21.68
N ASP A 17 10.02 -14.33 20.51
CA ASP A 17 10.83 -14.97 19.45
C ASP A 17 11.90 -14.01 18.91
N VAL A 18 11.68 -12.69 19.03
CA VAL A 18 12.65 -11.66 18.65
C VAL A 18 13.99 -11.87 19.37
N PHE A 19 13.96 -12.28 20.64
CA PHE A 19 15.16 -12.55 21.44
C PHE A 19 15.75 -13.94 21.17
N ASN A 20 14.93 -14.91 20.77
CA ASN A 20 15.35 -16.30 20.60
C ASN A 20 15.95 -16.60 19.22
N GLN A 21 15.75 -15.72 18.23
CA GLN A 21 16.20 -15.92 16.85
C GLN A 21 17.58 -15.30 16.55
N GLY A 22 18.32 -14.83 17.56
CA GLY A 22 19.63 -14.16 17.36
C GLY A 22 19.52 -12.85 16.57
N LEU A 23 18.33 -12.25 16.55
CA LEU A 23 18.05 -10.98 15.86
C LEU A 23 18.36 -9.75 16.74
N VAL A 24 18.64 -9.98 18.01
CA VAL A 24 18.98 -8.98 19.01
C VAL A 24 20.40 -9.24 19.48
N GLU A 25 21.23 -8.20 19.52
CA GLU A 25 22.58 -8.28 20.06
C GLU A 25 22.51 -8.60 21.55
N GLU A 26 23.14 -9.69 22.00
CA GLU A 26 22.99 -10.21 23.37
C GLU A 26 23.39 -9.18 24.44
N ASP A 27 24.40 -8.37 24.18
CA ASP A 27 24.90 -7.31 25.07
C ASP A 27 23.91 -6.14 25.22
N SER A 28 22.94 -6.00 24.31
CA SER A 28 21.85 -5.03 24.42
C SER A 28 20.72 -5.50 25.35
N ILE A 29 20.70 -6.77 25.76
CA ILE A 29 19.65 -7.36 26.60
C ILE A 29 20.04 -7.19 28.08
N ASP A 30 19.38 -6.24 28.76
CA ASP A 30 19.52 -6.15 30.22
C ASP A 30 18.73 -7.29 30.89
N HIS A 31 19.42 -8.39 31.20
CA HIS A 31 18.85 -9.55 31.90
C HIS A 31 18.21 -9.22 33.26
N ARG A 32 18.51 -8.05 33.85
CA ARG A 32 17.84 -7.58 35.07
C ARG A 32 16.38 -7.18 34.82
N ILE A 33 16.02 -6.80 33.59
CA ILE A 33 14.63 -6.54 33.18
C ILE A 33 13.80 -7.82 33.22
N PHE A 34 14.41 -8.95 32.90
CA PHE A 34 13.79 -10.28 32.93
C PHE A 34 13.95 -10.98 34.28
N SER A 35 14.70 -10.40 35.23
CA SER A 35 14.83 -10.89 36.59
C SER A 35 13.76 -10.22 37.46
N ASN A 36 12.97 -11.03 38.17
CA ASN A 36 11.81 -10.64 39.00
C ASN A 36 12.05 -9.59 40.13
N GLY A 37 13.17 -8.87 40.14
CA GLY A 37 13.62 -8.01 41.25
C GLY A 37 13.63 -6.50 40.99
N TYR A 38 13.58 -6.01 39.74
CA TYR A 38 13.56 -4.57 39.47
C TYR A 38 12.57 -4.22 38.36
N GLY A 39 11.43 -3.62 38.74
CA GLY A 39 10.56 -2.93 37.81
C GLY A 39 9.24 -3.65 37.54
N GLU A 40 8.37 -3.54 38.53
CA GLU A 40 6.92 -3.60 38.43
C GLU A 40 6.40 -2.72 37.25
N ARG A 41 6.44 -3.26 36.03
CA ARG A 41 5.58 -2.90 34.89
C ARG A 41 4.73 -4.10 34.45
N SER A 42 4.52 -5.03 35.37
CA SER A 42 3.90 -6.36 35.20
C SER A 42 2.38 -6.36 35.04
N GLY A 43 1.77 -5.21 34.75
CA GLY A 43 0.32 -5.09 34.50
C GLY A 43 -0.10 -5.20 33.03
N GLY A 44 0.85 -5.24 32.10
CA GLY A 44 0.56 -5.31 30.66
C GLY A 44 0.38 -6.75 30.18
N GLU A 45 -0.70 -7.01 29.44
CA GLU A 45 -0.82 -8.26 28.68
C GLU A 45 0.21 -8.28 27.55
N VAL A 46 0.94 -9.39 27.42
CA VAL A 46 1.89 -9.56 26.31
C VAL A 46 1.09 -9.69 25.00
N PRO A 47 1.29 -8.79 24.03
CA PRO A 47 0.54 -8.84 22.79
C PRO A 47 0.90 -10.09 22.00
N LYS A 48 -0.11 -10.68 21.37
CA LYS A 48 0.07 -11.74 20.37
C LYS A 48 0.29 -11.10 19.00
N PRO A 49 1.40 -11.41 18.29
CA PRO A 49 1.63 -10.89 16.96
C PRO A 49 0.49 -11.23 15.99
N ALA A 50 -0.05 -10.23 15.32
CA ALA A 50 -0.97 -10.41 14.19
C ALA A 50 -0.17 -10.52 12.90
N GLY A 51 0.54 -11.63 12.73
CA GLY A 51 1.36 -11.90 11.53
C GLY A 51 0.54 -12.00 10.23
N CYS A 52 1.22 -11.97 9.09
CA CYS A 52 0.57 -12.04 7.78
C CYS A 52 0.00 -13.45 7.51
N ASN A 53 -1.32 -13.60 7.64
CA ASN A 53 -2.02 -14.87 7.43
C ASN A 53 -3.40 -14.68 6.82
N THR A 54 -4.04 -15.78 6.42
CA THR A 54 -5.43 -15.78 5.97
C THR A 54 -6.36 -15.62 7.18
N GLN A 55 -7.31 -14.70 7.07
CA GLN A 55 -8.37 -14.49 8.05
C GLN A 55 -9.72 -14.33 7.37
N ALA A 56 -10.76 -14.89 8.00
CA ALA A 56 -12.13 -14.80 7.53
C ALA A 56 -12.61 -13.34 7.48
N THR A 57 -12.87 -12.84 6.27
CA THR A 57 -13.31 -11.48 5.99
C THR A 57 -14.71 -11.49 5.39
N ILE A 58 -15.54 -10.52 5.77
CA ILE A 58 -16.90 -10.37 5.25
C ILE A 58 -16.85 -9.75 3.86
N VAL A 59 -17.56 -10.34 2.91
CA VAL A 59 -17.66 -9.86 1.52
C VAL A 59 -19.11 -9.78 1.08
N SER A 60 -19.43 -8.74 0.31
CA SER A 60 -20.75 -8.58 -0.30
C SER A 60 -21.00 -9.65 -1.36
N LEU A 61 -22.21 -10.19 -1.38
CA LEU A 61 -22.68 -11.08 -2.46
C LEU A 61 -23.44 -10.32 -3.56
N ARG A 62 -23.67 -9.02 -3.35
CA ARG A 62 -24.26 -8.13 -4.34
C ARG A 62 -23.17 -7.61 -5.29
N PRO A 63 -23.35 -7.71 -6.61
CA PRO A 63 -22.43 -7.13 -7.60
C PRO A 63 -22.26 -5.61 -7.42
N GLU A 64 -21.02 -5.12 -7.50
CA GLU A 64 -20.70 -3.70 -7.31
C GLU A 64 -21.38 -2.78 -8.33
N ASN A 65 -21.58 -3.28 -9.55
CA ASN A 65 -22.25 -2.55 -10.62
C ASN A 65 -23.78 -2.46 -10.46
N ASN A 66 -24.37 -3.22 -9.53
CA ASN A 66 -25.82 -3.27 -9.35
C ASN A 66 -26.24 -2.45 -8.13
N THR A 67 -26.81 -1.27 -8.36
CA THR A 67 -27.26 -0.36 -7.30
C THR A 67 -28.78 -0.30 -7.12
N ASP A 68 -29.57 -1.14 -7.82
CA ASP A 68 -31.04 -1.14 -7.70
C ASP A 68 -31.49 -1.47 -6.26
N PRO A 69 -32.04 -0.50 -5.50
CA PRO A 69 -32.37 -0.69 -4.09
C PRO A 69 -33.54 -1.67 -3.87
N ARG A 70 -34.29 -2.02 -4.93
CA ARG A 70 -35.39 -2.98 -4.84
C ARG A 70 -34.89 -4.43 -4.82
N LEU A 71 -33.66 -4.67 -5.26
CA LEU A 71 -33.09 -6.03 -5.27
C LEU A 71 -32.48 -6.37 -3.92
N ILE A 72 -32.84 -7.54 -3.41
CA ILE A 72 -32.38 -8.09 -2.14
C ILE A 72 -31.64 -9.39 -2.43
N TYR A 73 -30.35 -9.42 -2.10
CA TYR A 73 -29.50 -10.60 -2.21
C TYR A 73 -29.54 -11.34 -0.87
N SER A 74 -29.92 -12.61 -0.89
CA SER A 74 -30.05 -13.43 0.32
C SER A 74 -29.17 -14.69 0.27
N PRO A 75 -28.20 -14.83 1.18
CA PRO A 75 -27.75 -13.80 2.14
C PRO A 75 -27.09 -12.59 1.44
N ALA A 76 -27.00 -11.45 2.11
CA ALA A 76 -26.42 -10.22 1.53
C ALA A 76 -24.87 -10.25 1.49
N CYS A 77 -24.26 -10.98 2.42
CA CYS A 77 -22.82 -11.14 2.52
C CYS A 77 -22.46 -12.55 2.99
N THR A 78 -21.21 -12.93 2.78
CA THR A 78 -20.63 -14.19 3.27
C THR A 78 -19.23 -13.94 3.83
N ARG A 79 -18.60 -14.95 4.41
CA ARG A 79 -17.19 -14.92 4.83
C ARG A 79 -16.33 -15.71 3.85
N VAL A 80 -15.19 -15.13 3.48
CA VAL A 80 -14.13 -15.79 2.71
C VAL A 80 -12.78 -15.48 3.32
N GLU A 81 -11.82 -16.38 3.17
CA GLU A 81 -10.44 -16.14 3.60
C GLU A 81 -9.78 -15.05 2.74
N ARG A 82 -9.20 -14.05 3.42
CA ARG A 82 -8.40 -12.99 2.81
C ARG A 82 -7.12 -12.79 3.61
N CYS A 83 -6.09 -12.31 2.95
CA CYS A 83 -4.84 -11.98 3.61
C CYS A 83 -5.03 -10.76 4.51
N SER A 84 -4.67 -10.91 5.77
CA SER A 84 -4.78 -9.92 6.82
C SER A 84 -3.54 -10.00 7.72
N GLY A 85 -3.41 -9.05 8.63
CA GLY A 85 -2.27 -8.95 9.54
C GLY A 85 -1.20 -7.98 9.06
N CYS A 86 -0.12 -7.94 9.82
CA CYS A 86 0.89 -6.90 9.77
C CYS A 86 2.24 -7.44 9.28
N CYS A 87 2.98 -6.57 8.60
CA CYS A 87 4.39 -6.76 8.28
C CYS A 87 5.22 -5.73 9.04
N VAL A 88 6.45 -6.07 9.41
CA VAL A 88 7.29 -5.24 10.28
C VAL A 88 7.71 -3.92 9.63
N SER A 89 7.90 -3.89 8.30
CA SER A 89 8.26 -2.68 7.57
C SER A 89 7.06 -2.10 6.82
N LYS A 90 6.91 -0.78 6.84
CA LYS A 90 5.94 -0.05 6.01
C LYS A 90 6.12 -0.24 4.50
N ARG A 91 7.29 -0.70 4.07
CA ARG A 91 7.58 -1.05 2.65
C ARG A 91 6.93 -2.37 2.23
N LEU A 92 6.50 -3.16 3.20
CA LEU A 92 5.85 -4.46 3.03
C LEU A 92 4.35 -4.37 3.31
N SER A 93 3.60 -5.28 2.73
CA SER A 93 2.18 -5.49 2.98
C SER A 93 1.86 -6.97 2.91
N CYS A 94 0.89 -7.43 3.68
CA CYS A 94 0.41 -8.79 3.60
C CYS A 94 -0.40 -8.97 2.29
N GLN A 95 0.14 -9.76 1.36
CA GLN A 95 -0.45 -9.98 0.04
C GLN A 95 -0.66 -11.48 -0.21
N PRO A 96 -1.66 -11.84 -1.04
CA PRO A 96 -1.86 -13.24 -1.43
C PRO A 96 -0.68 -13.78 -2.23
N THR A 97 -0.27 -15.00 -1.91
CA THR A 97 0.68 -15.80 -2.71
C THR A 97 -0.04 -16.78 -3.62
N SER A 98 -1.27 -17.16 -3.26
CA SER A 98 -2.15 -18.00 -4.06
C SER A 98 -3.61 -17.69 -3.76
N THR A 99 -4.44 -17.76 -4.80
CA THR A 99 -5.88 -17.50 -4.70
C THR A 99 -6.66 -18.63 -5.36
N ARG A 100 -7.93 -18.74 -4.99
CA ARG A 100 -8.91 -19.61 -5.66
C ARG A 100 -10.23 -18.88 -5.79
N LEU A 101 -10.99 -19.22 -6.84
CA LEU A 101 -12.34 -18.70 -7.01
C LEU A 101 -13.34 -19.59 -6.29
N ARG A 102 -14.23 -18.98 -5.50
CA ARG A 102 -15.38 -19.65 -4.89
C ARG A 102 -16.66 -19.12 -5.51
N THR A 103 -17.54 -20.04 -5.90
CA THR A 103 -18.84 -19.71 -6.48
C THR A 103 -19.94 -19.96 -5.44
N PHE A 104 -20.72 -18.93 -5.15
CA PHE A 104 -21.86 -18.99 -4.24
C PHE A 104 -23.16 -18.81 -5.02
N SER A 105 -24.14 -19.68 -4.76
CA SER A 105 -25.51 -19.48 -5.26
C SER A 105 -26.25 -18.54 -4.31
N VAL A 106 -26.73 -17.42 -4.85
CA VAL A 106 -27.38 -16.34 -4.08
C VAL A 106 -28.81 -16.17 -4.60
N ASN A 107 -29.79 -16.10 -3.69
CA ASN A 107 -31.17 -15.83 -4.10
C ASN A 107 -31.35 -14.33 -4.27
N VAL A 108 -31.91 -13.92 -5.40
CA VAL A 108 -32.25 -12.52 -5.69
C VAL A 108 -33.75 -12.37 -5.58
N LEU A 109 -34.17 -11.53 -4.64
CA LEU A 109 -35.56 -11.14 -4.44
C LEU A 109 -35.73 -9.70 -4.91
N GLU A 110 -36.94 -9.36 -5.35
CA GLU A 110 -37.33 -8.00 -5.71
C GLU A 110 -38.42 -7.52 -4.75
N TYR A 111 -38.21 -6.35 -4.15
CA TYR A 111 -39.21 -5.66 -3.36
C TYR A 111 -40.39 -5.26 -4.24
N VAL A 112 -41.61 -5.59 -3.80
CA VAL A 112 -42.84 -5.26 -4.53
C VAL A 112 -43.59 -4.15 -3.80
N SER A 113 -44.15 -4.44 -2.63
CA SER A 113 -44.89 -3.46 -1.82
C SER A 113 -45.09 -3.96 -0.39
N GLY A 114 -45.22 -3.03 0.56
CA GLY A 114 -45.39 -3.34 1.97
C GLY A 114 -44.25 -4.22 2.49
N THR A 115 -44.57 -5.44 2.91
CA THR A 115 -43.63 -6.47 3.38
C THR A 115 -43.40 -7.60 2.38
N LYS A 116 -43.92 -7.48 1.15
CA LYS A 116 -43.88 -8.54 0.14
C LYS A 116 -42.65 -8.40 -0.76
N THR A 117 -41.98 -9.53 -0.96
CA THR A 117 -40.91 -9.71 -1.94
C THR A 117 -41.31 -10.78 -2.94
N ARG A 118 -40.77 -10.68 -4.16
CA ARG A 118 -40.93 -11.68 -5.21
C ARG A 118 -39.58 -12.31 -5.51
N PHE A 119 -39.54 -13.62 -5.64
CA PHE A 119 -38.35 -14.29 -6.15
C PHE A 119 -38.11 -13.86 -7.61
N LYS A 120 -36.94 -13.30 -7.89
CA LYS A 120 -36.55 -12.87 -9.23
C LYS A 120 -35.79 -13.99 -9.93
N ASN A 121 -34.68 -14.42 -9.33
CA ASN A 121 -33.80 -15.46 -9.88
C ASN A 121 -32.78 -15.91 -8.82
N ARG A 122 -31.98 -16.92 -9.17
CA ARG A 122 -30.72 -17.24 -8.47
C ARG A 122 -29.56 -16.73 -9.31
N ASP A 123 -28.64 -16.03 -8.67
CA ASP A 123 -27.40 -15.57 -9.27
C ASP A 123 -26.20 -16.32 -8.69
N LEU A 124 -25.12 -16.34 -9.46
CA LEU A 124 -23.84 -16.91 -9.04
C LEU A 124 -22.88 -15.77 -8.72
N ALA A 125 -22.52 -15.64 -7.44
CA ALA A 125 -21.47 -14.74 -7.00
C ALA A 125 -20.13 -15.48 -7.02
N VAL A 126 -19.23 -15.04 -7.91
CA VAL A 126 -17.86 -15.56 -7.99
C VAL A 126 -16.96 -14.64 -7.18
N ILE A 127 -16.39 -15.16 -6.10
CA ILE A 127 -15.60 -14.39 -5.14
C ILE A 127 -14.20 -15.01 -5.03
N GLU A 128 -13.18 -14.15 -5.09
CA GLU A 128 -11.80 -14.57 -4.82
C GLU A 128 -11.59 -14.86 -3.33
N GLU A 129 -10.96 -15.99 -3.04
CA GLU A 129 -10.52 -16.41 -1.72
C GLU A 129 -9.00 -16.62 -1.73
N HIS A 130 -8.30 -16.12 -0.72
CA HIS A 130 -6.86 -16.27 -0.60
C HIS A 130 -6.55 -17.59 0.13
N VAL A 131 -5.59 -18.36 -0.40
CA VAL A 131 -5.20 -19.67 0.16
C VAL A 131 -3.83 -19.62 0.84
N GLY A 132 -3.01 -18.63 0.49
CA GLY A 132 -1.73 -18.37 1.13
C GLY A 132 -1.41 -16.88 1.13
N CYS A 133 -0.64 -16.45 2.13
CA CYS A 133 -0.27 -15.06 2.34
C CYS A 133 1.22 -14.95 2.66
N ALA A 134 1.83 -13.85 2.23
CA ALA A 134 3.18 -13.50 2.63
C ALA A 134 3.37 -11.98 2.65
N CYS A 135 4.33 -11.51 3.43
CA CYS A 135 4.77 -10.12 3.36
C CYS A 135 5.51 -9.90 2.04
N GLN A 136 4.94 -9.08 1.17
CA GLN A 136 5.53 -8.71 -0.12
C GLN A 136 5.72 -7.20 -0.21
N CYS A 137 6.61 -6.75 -1.12
CA CYS A 137 6.83 -5.34 -1.38
C CYS A 137 5.51 -4.65 -1.80
N ARG A 138 5.21 -3.50 -1.18
CA ARG A 138 4.08 -2.65 -1.58
C ARG A 138 4.32 -2.03 -2.95
N VAL A 139 5.54 -1.53 -3.15
CA VAL A 139 6.01 -1.01 -4.44
C VAL A 139 6.59 -2.17 -5.22
N LYS A 140 6.09 -2.39 -6.43
CA LYS A 140 6.59 -3.39 -7.37
C LYS A 140 7.20 -2.71 -8.58
N GLU A 141 7.83 -3.48 -9.46
CA GLU A 141 8.53 -2.93 -10.62
C GLU A 141 7.58 -2.20 -11.57
N GLU A 142 6.35 -2.69 -11.72
CA GLU A 142 5.28 -2.08 -12.51
C GLU A 142 4.80 -0.73 -11.97
N HIS A 143 5.15 -0.38 -10.72
CA HIS A 143 4.84 0.94 -10.15
C HIS A 143 5.92 1.99 -10.49
N CYS A 144 7.08 1.59 -10.98
CA CYS A 144 8.16 2.51 -11.32
C CYS A 144 7.90 3.18 -12.67
N ASN A 145 8.22 4.47 -12.76
CA ASN A 145 8.14 5.21 -14.01
C ASN A 145 9.40 5.02 -14.88
N VAL A 146 9.42 5.60 -16.08
CA VAL A 146 10.50 5.46 -17.06
C VAL A 146 11.87 6.01 -16.61
N PHE A 147 11.89 6.93 -15.64
CA PHE A 147 13.10 7.52 -15.06
C PHE A 147 13.55 6.79 -13.78
N GLN A 148 12.90 5.69 -13.46
CA GLN A 148 13.15 4.92 -12.26
C GLN A 148 13.61 3.51 -12.59
N LYS A 149 14.38 2.95 -11.68
CA LYS A 149 14.72 1.53 -11.65
C LYS A 149 14.25 0.94 -10.33
N TYR A 150 13.59 -0.21 -10.40
CA TYR A 150 13.16 -0.90 -9.20
C TYR A 150 14.36 -1.50 -8.43
N ASN A 151 14.46 -1.17 -7.14
CA ASN A 151 15.43 -1.74 -6.23
C ASN A 151 14.75 -2.82 -5.36
N ALA A 152 14.87 -4.07 -5.80
CA ALA A 152 14.30 -5.23 -5.12
C ALA A 152 14.80 -5.41 -3.67
N ARG A 153 16.05 -5.02 -3.36
CA ARG A 153 16.60 -5.12 -1.99
C ARG A 153 15.94 -4.16 -1.01
N ASN A 154 15.27 -3.13 -1.52
CA ASN A 154 14.68 -2.07 -0.72
C ASN A 154 13.19 -1.86 -0.96
N CYS A 155 12.53 -2.67 -1.81
CA CYS A 155 11.12 -2.50 -2.18
C CYS A 155 10.77 -1.06 -2.58
N ARG A 156 11.59 -0.42 -3.43
CA ARG A 156 11.37 0.98 -3.85
C ARG A 156 11.87 1.24 -5.26
N CYS A 157 11.27 2.23 -5.91
CA CYS A 157 11.79 2.80 -7.14
C CYS A 157 12.89 3.81 -6.81
N GLU A 158 13.97 3.81 -7.60
CA GLU A 158 15.10 4.73 -7.44
C GLU A 158 15.35 5.46 -8.77
N CYS A 159 15.52 6.77 -8.73
CA CYS A 159 15.82 7.57 -9.92
C CYS A 159 17.14 7.12 -10.56
N ASN A 160 17.14 6.95 -11.88
CA ASN A 160 18.32 6.58 -12.65
C ASN A 160 19.05 7.80 -13.27
N ASN A 161 18.38 8.95 -13.37
CA ASN A 161 18.88 10.20 -13.93
C ASN A 161 19.58 11.08 -12.88
N LEU A 162 20.66 10.56 -12.29
CA LEU A 162 21.39 11.22 -11.20
C LEU A 162 22.05 12.54 -11.62
N ASP A 163 22.41 12.68 -12.89
CA ASP A 163 23.00 13.91 -13.44
C ASP A 163 21.98 15.05 -13.46
N ASP A 164 20.73 14.76 -13.86
CA ASP A 164 19.63 15.72 -13.86
C ASP A 164 19.31 16.18 -12.44
N ARG A 165 19.29 15.24 -11.49
CA ARG A 165 19.15 15.55 -10.07
C ARG A 165 20.28 16.46 -9.59
N SER A 166 21.52 16.15 -9.92
CA SER A 166 22.67 16.94 -9.50
C SER A 166 22.61 18.37 -10.05
N LYS A 167 22.25 18.54 -11.32
CA LYS A 167 22.03 19.86 -11.95
C LYS A 167 20.85 20.61 -11.30
N CYS A 168 19.78 19.91 -10.97
CA CYS A 168 18.62 20.49 -10.28
C CYS A 168 19.01 21.07 -8.91
N LEU A 169 19.77 20.29 -8.13
CA LEU A 169 20.19 20.66 -6.78
C LEU A 169 21.18 21.83 -6.75
N GLN A 170 21.87 22.12 -7.85
CA GLN A 170 22.70 23.34 -7.97
C GLN A 170 21.87 24.63 -8.00
N HIS A 171 20.57 24.53 -8.32
CA HIS A 171 19.61 25.64 -8.37
C HIS A 171 18.48 25.45 -7.35
N SER A 172 18.82 24.98 -6.15
CA SER A 172 17.85 24.67 -5.08
C SER A 172 17.12 25.90 -4.53
N ASP A 173 17.54 27.10 -4.91
CA ASP A 173 16.91 28.37 -4.58
C ASP A 173 15.60 28.61 -5.34
N ILE A 174 15.47 28.03 -6.55
CA ILE A 174 14.29 28.21 -7.42
C ILE A 174 13.68 26.89 -7.91
N LYS A 175 14.39 25.77 -7.73
CA LYS A 175 13.97 24.44 -8.16
C LYS A 175 14.02 23.42 -7.04
N GLN A 176 13.20 22.37 -7.17
CA GLN A 176 13.19 21.21 -6.30
C GLN A 176 13.24 19.92 -7.12
N TRP A 177 13.90 18.91 -6.56
CA TRP A 177 13.89 17.57 -7.13
C TRP A 177 12.76 16.75 -6.52
N ASN A 178 11.87 16.24 -7.36
CA ASN A 178 10.82 15.34 -6.93
C ASN A 178 11.31 13.88 -6.99
N PRO A 179 11.49 13.19 -5.84
CA PRO A 179 12.00 11.82 -5.81
C PRO A 179 10.98 10.76 -6.30
N GLU A 180 9.69 11.09 -6.35
CA GLU A 180 8.63 10.18 -6.81
C GLU A 180 8.49 10.20 -8.34
N THR A 181 8.72 11.34 -8.97
CA THR A 181 8.67 11.49 -10.43
C THR A 181 10.05 11.46 -11.09
N CYS A 182 11.11 11.72 -10.34
CA CYS A 182 12.48 11.91 -10.83
C CYS A 182 12.60 13.08 -11.82
N VAL A 183 11.85 14.14 -11.54
CA VAL A 183 11.80 15.36 -12.35
C VAL A 183 12.23 16.55 -11.48
N CYS A 184 12.95 17.49 -12.12
CA CYS A 184 13.28 18.77 -11.53
C CYS A 184 12.12 19.75 -11.78
N GLU A 185 11.51 20.25 -10.72
CA GLU A 185 10.33 21.10 -10.74
C GLU A 185 10.68 22.50 -10.23
N CYS A 186 9.98 23.53 -10.70
CA CYS A 186 10.10 24.87 -10.15
C CYS A 186 9.31 24.96 -8.83
N LEU A 187 9.82 25.71 -7.84
CA LEU A 187 9.17 25.84 -6.53
C LEU A 187 7.80 26.52 -6.64
N ASP A 188 7.75 27.65 -7.34
CA ASP A 188 6.53 28.47 -7.52
C ASP A 188 6.29 28.74 -9.01
N PRO A 189 5.68 27.80 -9.74
CA PRO A 189 5.29 28.04 -11.13
C PRO A 189 4.21 29.12 -11.21
N THR A 190 4.41 30.12 -12.08
CA THR A 190 3.50 31.26 -12.26
C THR A 190 2.82 31.23 -13.63
N ASP A 191 1.56 31.68 -13.67
CA ASP A 191 0.86 31.88 -14.93
C ASP A 191 1.36 33.15 -15.63
N CYS A 192 1.87 32.97 -16.84
CA CYS A 192 2.43 34.06 -17.63
C CYS A 192 1.34 34.89 -18.32
N THR A 193 1.62 36.18 -18.54
CA THR A 193 0.72 37.10 -19.24
C THR A 193 0.69 36.83 -20.75
N SER A 194 -0.39 37.24 -21.42
CA SER A 194 -0.57 37.10 -22.88
C SER A 194 0.63 37.65 -23.65
N GLY A 195 1.28 36.80 -24.45
CA GLY A 195 2.50 37.14 -25.21
C GLY A 195 3.81 36.61 -24.60
N SER A 196 3.75 35.93 -23.45
CA SER A 196 4.89 35.24 -22.83
C SER A 196 4.58 33.76 -22.57
N TYR A 197 5.63 32.95 -22.41
CA TYR A 197 5.52 31.53 -22.03
C TYR A 197 6.36 31.24 -20.79
N TYR A 198 5.92 30.29 -19.98
CA TYR A 198 6.67 29.86 -18.80
C TYR A 198 7.80 28.93 -19.23
N ASP A 199 9.03 29.30 -18.92
CA ASP A 199 10.20 28.45 -19.18
C ASP A 199 10.56 27.66 -17.91
N HIS A 200 10.41 26.33 -17.97
CA HIS A 200 10.70 25.43 -16.87
C HIS A 200 12.21 25.27 -16.57
N ASN A 201 13.10 25.67 -17.48
CA ASN A 201 14.54 25.65 -17.25
C ASN A 201 14.99 26.84 -16.40
N PHE A 202 14.37 28.00 -16.58
CA PHE A 202 14.69 29.22 -15.82
C PHE A 202 13.67 29.56 -14.73
N CYS A 203 12.57 28.80 -14.64
CA CYS A 203 11.46 29.04 -13.72
C CYS A 203 10.90 30.46 -13.79
N LYS A 204 10.77 30.99 -15.01
CA LYS A 204 10.31 32.38 -15.24
C LYS A 204 9.59 32.52 -16.58
N CYS A 205 8.75 33.55 -16.68
CA CYS A 205 8.10 33.91 -17.94
C CYS A 205 9.09 34.59 -18.90
N LEU A 206 9.20 34.05 -20.12
CA LEU A 206 9.97 34.63 -21.21
C LEU A 206 9.04 35.20 -22.28
N GLN A 207 9.41 36.33 -22.88
CA GLN A 207 8.62 36.97 -23.94
C GLN A 207 8.75 36.20 -25.26
N ASN A 208 7.65 36.08 -26.01
CA ASN A 208 7.69 35.59 -27.39
C ASN A 208 8.33 36.67 -28.28
N ASN A 209 9.66 36.64 -28.42
CA ASN A 209 10.33 37.40 -29.45
C ASN A 209 10.05 36.75 -30.81
N PHE A 210 8.90 37.07 -31.41
CA PHE A 210 8.80 37.03 -32.86
C PHE A 210 9.77 38.08 -33.39
N TYR A 211 10.89 37.62 -33.96
CA TYR A 211 11.78 38.47 -34.74
C TYR A 211 10.92 39.22 -35.78
N ILE A 212 10.78 40.52 -35.59
CA ILE A 212 10.43 41.42 -36.67
C ILE A 212 11.66 41.44 -37.57
N ILE A 213 11.65 40.55 -38.57
CA ILE A 213 12.56 40.67 -39.71
C ILE A 213 11.99 41.81 -40.55
N HIS A 214 12.61 42.99 -40.43
CA HIS A 214 12.45 44.10 -41.37
C HIS A 214 13.72 44.21 -42.22
#